data_AF-K1V5S9-F1
#
_entry.id   AF-K1V5S9-F1
#
_cell.length_a   1.000
_cell.length_b   1.000
_cell.length_c   1.000
_cell.angle_alpha   90.00
_cell.angle_beta   90.00
_cell.angle_gamma   90.00
#
_symmetry.space_group_name_H-M   'P 1'
#
loop_
_entity.id
_entity.type
_entity.pdbx_description
1 polymer ?
#
loop_
_entity_poly.entity_id
_entity_poly.type
_entity_poly.pdbx_seq_one_letter_code
_entity_poly.pdbx_strand_id
1 'polypeptide(L)'
;EEIGEALNQRGIPLSQYALRHLLMRAETDGIVCSGADKKGTATYALLDERAPHGEEPSREEALARLARIYFRSHSPATLADFTWWSGLTATEARRAVASIAEELTTEHFGDREFFVFRNAAAAAPCDTTHLLPAYDQYLIGYKDRSGVLAKEHTSKAFNSHGIFQPVILCDGQIVGNWKRTAGRGNVTIQTTLWVNAVPKALDAAIARYRSFIGGTKSENSPEAL
;
A
#
# COMPACT_ATOMS: atom_id res chain seq x y z
N GLU A 1 5.19 -0.26 -27.18
CA GLU A 1 5.63 -0.18 -28.58
C GLU A 1 4.42 -0.08 -29.52
N GLU A 2 3.51 -1.08 -29.50
CA GLU A 2 2.30 -1.11 -30.34
C GLU A 2 1.48 0.21 -30.32
N ILE A 3 1.24 0.81 -29.14
CA ILE A 3 0.53 2.10 -29.02
C ILE A 3 1.29 3.24 -29.73
N GLY A 4 2.63 3.27 -29.59
CA GLY A 4 3.46 4.29 -30.23
C GLY A 4 3.44 4.17 -31.75
N GLU A 5 3.48 2.95 -32.28
CA GLU A 5 3.36 2.69 -33.72
C GLU A 5 1.98 3.10 -34.25
N ALA A 6 0.90 2.76 -33.52
CA ALA A 6 -0.46 3.12 -33.89
C ALA A 6 -0.70 4.64 -33.90
N LEU A 7 -0.06 5.39 -33.00
CA LEU A 7 -0.09 6.86 -33.00
C LEU A 7 0.75 7.45 -34.14
N ASN A 8 1.92 6.88 -34.41
CA ASN A 8 2.76 7.30 -35.52
C ASN A 8 2.06 7.12 -36.88
N GLN A 9 1.37 6.00 -37.09
CA GLN A 9 0.55 5.76 -38.28
C GLN A 9 -0.59 6.77 -38.45
N ARG A 10 -1.05 7.38 -37.35
CA ARG A 10 -2.05 8.46 -37.35
C ARG A 10 -1.43 9.85 -37.46
N GLY A 11 -0.13 9.96 -37.75
CA GLY A 11 0.56 11.23 -37.91
C GLY A 11 0.94 11.90 -36.59
N ILE A 12 0.99 11.15 -35.48
CA ILE A 12 1.39 11.63 -34.16
C ILE A 12 2.70 10.93 -33.76
N PRO A 13 3.84 11.32 -34.35
CA PRO A 13 5.13 10.74 -34.00
C PRO A 13 5.52 11.17 -32.58
N LEU A 14 5.84 10.20 -31.72
CA LEU A 14 6.23 10.46 -30.33
C LEU A 14 7.53 9.75 -30.01
N SER A 15 8.39 10.41 -29.25
CA SER A 15 9.49 9.73 -28.57
C SER A 15 8.94 8.78 -27.50
N GLN A 16 9.71 7.76 -27.13
CA GLN A 16 9.32 6.86 -26.03
C GLN A 16 9.07 7.62 -24.71
N TYR A 17 9.85 8.69 -24.47
CA TYR A 17 9.67 9.56 -23.30
C TYR A 17 8.33 10.28 -23.31
N ALA A 18 7.94 10.87 -24.45
CA ALA A 18 6.64 11.54 -24.58
C ALA A 18 5.48 10.54 -24.46
N LEU A 19 5.62 9.36 -25.08
CA LEU A 19 4.61 8.29 -24.99
C LEU A 19 4.37 7.87 -23.54
N ARG A 20 5.43 7.69 -22.74
CA ARG A 20 5.29 7.35 -21.31
C ARG A 20 4.47 8.37 -20.53
N HIS A 21 4.67 9.67 -20.78
CA HIS A 21 3.93 10.72 -20.08
C HIS A 21 2.47 10.80 -20.51
N LEU A 22 2.19 10.58 -21.80
CA LEU A 22 0.80 10.50 -22.28
C LEU A 22 0.09 9.28 -21.69
N LEU A 23 0.77 8.13 -21.56
CA LEU A 23 0.20 6.94 -20.93
C LEU A 23 -0.07 7.17 -19.44
N MET A 24 0.88 7.76 -18.70
CA MET A 24 0.67 8.13 -17.29
C MET A 24 -0.51 9.08 -17.12
N ARG A 25 -0.66 10.05 -18.03
CA ARG A 25 -1.80 10.95 -18.02
C ARG A 25 -3.10 10.21 -18.31
N ALA A 26 -3.12 9.34 -19.32
CA ALA A 26 -4.28 8.54 -19.68
C ALA A 26 -4.70 7.57 -18.54
N GLU A 27 -3.75 7.04 -17.76
CA GLU A 27 -4.05 6.28 -16.54
C GLU A 27 -4.70 7.16 -15.47
N THR A 28 -4.17 8.38 -15.26
CA THR A 28 -4.70 9.32 -14.28
C THR A 28 -6.09 9.84 -14.66
N ASP A 29 -6.35 10.02 -15.95
CA ASP A 29 -7.65 10.40 -16.49
C ASP A 29 -8.62 9.20 -16.60
N GLY A 30 -8.20 7.98 -16.21
CA GLY A 30 -9.05 6.79 -16.19
C GLY A 30 -9.37 6.20 -17.57
N ILE A 31 -8.58 6.51 -18.60
CA ILE A 31 -8.78 6.01 -19.97
C ILE A 31 -8.19 4.62 -20.14
N VAL A 32 -6.96 4.42 -19.64
CA VAL A 32 -6.24 3.15 -19.74
C VAL A 32 -5.87 2.60 -18.37
N CYS A 33 -5.72 1.28 -18.27
CA CYS A 33 -5.19 0.60 -17.11
C CYS A 33 -4.19 -0.49 -17.53
N SER A 34 -3.62 -1.21 -16.55
CA SER A 34 -2.78 -2.36 -16.86
C SER A 34 -3.56 -3.44 -17.64
N GLY A 35 -2.99 -3.84 -18.77
CA GLY A 35 -3.50 -4.92 -19.61
C GLY A 35 -3.01 -6.29 -19.15
N ALA A 36 -3.38 -7.34 -19.90
CA ALA A 36 -2.88 -8.69 -19.64
C ALA A 36 -1.38 -8.78 -19.98
N ASP A 37 -0.58 -9.40 -19.11
CA ASP A 37 0.82 -9.65 -19.38
C ASP A 37 0.99 -10.48 -20.66
N LYS A 38 1.91 -10.04 -21.53
CA LYS A 38 2.22 -10.71 -22.80
C LYS A 38 3.65 -11.22 -22.75
N LYS A 39 3.83 -12.44 -22.21
CA LYS A 39 5.14 -13.13 -22.10
C LYS A 39 6.16 -12.35 -21.26
N GLY A 40 5.74 -11.81 -20.12
CA GLY A 40 6.56 -10.99 -19.22
C GLY A 40 6.63 -9.51 -19.59
N THR A 41 5.90 -9.10 -20.64
CA THR A 41 5.79 -7.71 -21.05
C THR A 41 4.48 -7.12 -20.56
N ALA A 42 4.56 -6.08 -19.73
CA ALA A 42 3.40 -5.30 -19.30
C ALA A 42 2.73 -4.62 -20.50
N THR A 43 1.39 -4.67 -20.53
CA THR A 43 0.56 -4.08 -21.58
C THR A 43 -0.44 -3.08 -21.00
N TYR A 44 -1.21 -2.42 -21.86
CA TYR A 44 -2.30 -1.54 -21.48
C TYR A 44 -3.62 -2.08 -22.04
N ALA A 45 -4.72 -1.77 -21.36
CA ALA A 45 -6.08 -1.99 -21.83
C ALA A 45 -6.92 -0.73 -21.59
N LEU A 46 -8.06 -0.60 -22.27
CA LEU A 46 -9.04 0.43 -21.93
C LEU A 46 -9.66 0.10 -20.57
N LEU A 47 -9.81 1.09 -19.69
CA LEU A 47 -10.39 0.86 -18.37
C LEU A 47 -11.82 0.33 -18.48
N ASP A 48 -12.60 0.85 -19.43
CA ASP A 48 -14.00 0.48 -19.68
C ASP A 48 -14.19 -0.98 -20.09
N GLU A 49 -13.14 -1.62 -20.64
CA GLU A 49 -13.16 -3.05 -20.97
C GLU A 49 -12.83 -3.94 -19.77
N ARG A 50 -12.34 -3.36 -18.67
CA ARG A 50 -11.80 -4.07 -17.50
C ARG A 50 -12.59 -3.85 -16.23
N ALA A 51 -13.23 -2.70 -16.09
CA ALA A 51 -14.03 -2.35 -14.93
C ALA A 51 -15.30 -1.61 -15.38
N PRO A 52 -16.43 -1.78 -14.67
CA PRO A 52 -17.59 -0.92 -14.87
C PRO A 52 -17.22 0.54 -14.69
N HIS A 53 -17.88 1.43 -15.43
CA HIS A 53 -17.79 2.86 -15.18
C HIS A 53 -18.15 3.16 -13.72
N GLY A 54 -17.23 3.83 -13.03
CA GLY A 54 -17.45 4.30 -11.68
C GLY A 54 -18.33 5.55 -11.65
N GLU A 55 -18.82 5.89 -10.47
CA GLU A 55 -19.37 7.22 -10.24
C GLU A 55 -18.28 8.28 -10.42
N GLU A 56 -18.65 9.44 -10.97
CA GLU A 56 -17.81 10.63 -11.04
C GLU A 56 -18.25 11.62 -9.94
N PRO A 57 -17.75 11.45 -8.69
CA PRO A 57 -18.09 12.37 -7.61
C PRO A 57 -17.57 13.77 -7.91
N SER A 58 -18.30 14.78 -7.43
CA SER A 58 -17.76 16.12 -7.32
C SER A 58 -16.44 16.12 -6.52
N ARG A 59 -15.64 17.18 -6.69
CA ARG A 59 -14.36 17.31 -5.95
C ARG A 59 -14.58 17.19 -4.43
N GLU A 60 -15.65 17.77 -3.91
CA GLU A 60 -15.97 17.75 -2.48
C GLU A 60 -16.33 16.35 -1.99
N GLU A 61 -17.15 15.62 -2.74
CA GLU A 61 -17.51 14.23 -2.43
C GLU A 61 -16.28 13.32 -2.52
N ALA A 62 -15.41 13.50 -3.52
CA ALA A 62 -14.18 12.73 -3.68
C ALA A 62 -13.24 12.92 -2.47
N LEU A 63 -13.08 14.17 -2.02
CA LEU A 63 -12.28 14.51 -0.84
C LEU A 63 -12.83 13.85 0.43
N ALA A 64 -14.15 13.93 0.66
CA ALA A 64 -14.80 13.29 1.81
C ALA A 64 -14.65 11.75 1.77
N ARG A 65 -14.85 11.15 0.58
CA ARG A 65 -14.65 9.70 0.37
C ARG A 65 -13.22 9.27 0.68
N LEU A 66 -12.23 10.03 0.20
CA LEU A 66 -10.82 9.73 0.43
C LEU A 66 -10.45 9.82 1.91
N ALA A 67 -10.90 10.86 2.62
CA ALA A 67 -10.69 10.98 4.06
C ALA A 67 -11.34 9.81 4.82
N ARG A 68 -12.58 9.44 4.47
CA ARG A 68 -13.28 8.32 5.09
C ARG A 68 -12.54 6.99 4.91
N ILE A 69 -12.05 6.71 3.70
CA ILE A 69 -11.26 5.51 3.41
C ILE A 69 -10.00 5.48 4.27
N TYR A 70 -9.30 6.61 4.34
CA TYR A 70 -8.06 6.73 5.10
C TYR A 70 -8.30 6.50 6.60
N PHE A 71 -9.15 7.29 7.25
CA PHE A 71 -9.34 7.19 8.70
C PHE A 71 -10.01 5.89 9.11
N ARG A 72 -10.87 5.29 8.28
CA ARG A 72 -11.44 3.98 8.60
C ARG A 72 -10.39 2.86 8.66
N SER A 73 -9.27 2.98 7.94
CA SER A 73 -8.22 1.96 7.87
C SER A 73 -6.93 2.33 8.62
N HIS A 74 -6.67 3.61 8.85
CA HIS A 74 -5.43 4.13 9.44
C HIS A 74 -5.66 4.90 10.75
N SER A 75 -6.87 4.87 11.33
CA SER A 75 -7.06 5.43 12.67
C SER A 75 -6.31 4.61 13.73
N PRO A 76 -5.70 5.24 14.75
CA PRO A 76 -5.58 6.70 14.95
C PRO A 76 -4.55 7.35 14.02
N ALA A 77 -4.90 8.47 13.37
CA ALA A 77 -3.97 9.23 12.50
C ALA A 77 -4.12 10.74 12.66
N THR A 78 -3.05 11.48 12.36
CA THR A 78 -3.08 12.94 12.39
C THR A 78 -3.48 13.54 11.04
N LEU A 79 -3.86 14.82 11.02
CA LEU A 79 -4.03 15.57 9.76
C LEU A 79 -2.76 15.56 8.91
N ALA A 80 -1.57 15.58 9.54
CA ALA A 80 -0.29 15.58 8.85
C ALA A 80 -0.02 14.24 8.15
N ASP A 81 -0.47 13.12 8.75
CA ASP A 81 -0.37 11.79 8.15
C ASP A 81 -1.30 11.68 6.93
N PHE A 82 -2.56 12.12 7.05
CA PHE A 82 -3.50 12.14 5.93
C PHE A 82 -3.03 13.03 4.78
N THR A 83 -2.51 14.23 5.10
CA THR A 83 -1.96 15.16 4.08
C THR A 83 -0.79 14.53 3.35
N TRP A 84 0.11 13.85 4.08
CA TRP A 84 1.26 13.15 3.51
C TRP A 84 0.83 12.00 2.58
N TRP A 85 -0.08 11.15 3.06
CA TRP A 85 -0.51 9.97 2.34
C TRP A 85 -1.33 10.29 1.09
N SER A 86 -2.24 11.26 1.18
CA SER A 86 -3.14 11.62 0.09
C SER A 86 -2.49 12.48 -1.01
N GLY A 87 -1.37 13.16 -0.69
CA GLY A 87 -0.76 14.15 -1.59
C GLY A 87 -1.60 15.42 -1.79
N LEU A 88 -2.69 15.59 -1.03
CA LEU A 88 -3.53 16.78 -1.08
C LEU A 88 -2.80 18.01 -0.53
N THR A 89 -3.25 19.19 -0.95
CA THR A 89 -2.84 20.41 -0.26
C THR A 89 -3.34 20.39 1.18
N ALA A 90 -2.63 21.06 2.09
CA ALA A 90 -3.05 21.14 3.49
C ALA A 90 -4.47 21.73 3.66
N THR A 91 -4.89 22.61 2.74
CA THR A 91 -6.25 23.18 2.72
C THR A 91 -7.30 22.16 2.32
N GLU A 92 -7.05 21.36 1.28
CA GLU A 92 -7.95 20.28 0.88
C GLU A 92 -8.04 19.19 1.95
N ALA A 93 -6.91 18.80 2.54
CA ALA A 93 -6.89 17.81 3.60
C ALA A 93 -7.73 18.26 4.81
N ARG A 94 -7.61 19.53 5.24
CA ARG A 94 -8.46 20.10 6.31
C ARG A 94 -9.93 20.08 5.96
N ARG A 95 -10.29 20.47 4.74
CA ARG A 95 -11.69 20.46 4.27
C ARG A 95 -12.26 19.04 4.24
N ALA A 96 -11.47 18.08 3.78
CA ALA A 96 -11.85 16.67 3.71
C ALA A 96 -12.06 16.04 5.09
N VAL A 97 -11.21 16.36 6.07
CA VAL A 97 -11.39 15.90 7.46
C VAL A 97 -12.61 16.55 8.09
N ALA A 98 -12.80 17.87 7.89
CA ALA A 98 -13.94 18.60 8.43
C ALA A 98 -15.28 18.09 7.88
N SER A 99 -15.34 17.68 6.61
CA SER A 99 -16.57 17.17 6.00
C SER A 99 -17.02 15.81 6.53
N ILE A 100 -16.15 15.08 7.25
CA ILE A 100 -16.47 13.81 7.91
C ILE A 100 -16.36 13.88 9.43
N ALA A 101 -16.35 15.08 10.02
CA ALA A 101 -16.11 15.28 11.46
C ALA A 101 -17.08 14.50 12.36
N GLU A 102 -18.33 14.30 11.93
CA GLU A 102 -19.32 13.50 12.68
C GLU A 102 -18.98 12.01 12.73
N GLU A 103 -18.15 11.50 11.81
CA GLU A 103 -17.67 10.12 11.78
C GLU A 103 -16.37 9.92 12.57
N LEU A 104 -15.78 11.01 13.06
CA LEU A 104 -14.52 11.02 13.78
C LEU A 104 -14.72 11.38 15.26
N THR A 105 -13.84 10.84 16.09
CA THR A 105 -13.57 11.27 17.45
C THR A 105 -12.13 11.79 17.49
N THR A 106 -11.90 12.83 18.28
CA THR A 106 -10.55 13.36 18.50
C THR A 106 -9.97 12.83 19.80
N GLU A 107 -8.79 12.23 19.73
CA GLU A 107 -8.01 11.78 20.88
C GLU A 107 -6.68 12.52 20.95
N HIS A 108 -6.19 12.75 22.17
CA HIS A 108 -4.94 13.45 22.42
C HIS A 108 -3.94 12.52 23.12
N PHE A 109 -2.77 12.37 22.51
CA PHE A 109 -1.64 11.64 23.09
C PHE A 109 -0.46 12.59 23.21
N GLY A 110 -0.20 13.07 24.43
CA GLY A 110 0.76 14.15 24.65
C GLY A 110 0.27 15.46 24.04
N ASP A 111 1.08 16.07 23.19
CA ASP A 111 0.80 17.32 22.48
C ASP A 111 0.19 17.11 21.08
N ARG A 112 -0.10 15.86 20.72
CA ARG A 112 -0.58 15.49 19.39
C ARG A 112 -2.06 15.15 19.39
N GLU A 113 -2.75 15.71 18.40
CA GLU A 113 -4.14 15.42 18.07
C GLU A 113 -4.23 14.27 17.04
N PHE A 114 -5.05 13.26 17.34
CA PHE A 114 -5.34 12.14 16.45
C PHE A 114 -6.83 12.05 16.18
N PHE A 115 -7.18 11.77 14.94
CA PHE A 115 -8.53 11.42 14.54
C PHE A 115 -8.68 9.90 14.60
N VAL A 116 -9.74 9.47 15.28
CA VAL A 116 -10.15 8.08 15.41
C VAL A 116 -11.53 7.93 14.80
N PHE A 117 -11.65 7.08 13.80
CA PHE A 117 -12.93 6.79 13.16
C PHE A 117 -13.86 6.06 14.16
N ARG A 118 -15.10 6.54 14.34
CA ARG A 118 -15.97 6.17 15.48
C ARG A 118 -16.30 4.67 15.61
N ASN A 119 -16.24 3.92 14.52
CA ASN A 119 -16.47 2.48 14.55
C ASN A 119 -15.18 1.65 14.63
N ALA A 120 -14.03 2.29 14.86
CA ALA A 120 -12.80 1.60 15.19
C ALA A 120 -12.98 0.89 16.54
N ALA A 121 -13.05 -0.44 16.51
CA ALA A 121 -13.06 -1.22 17.74
C ALA A 121 -11.70 -1.05 18.44
N ALA A 122 -11.72 -0.80 19.75
CA ALA A 122 -10.50 -0.92 20.56
C ALA A 122 -9.98 -2.35 20.40
N ALA A 123 -8.80 -2.50 19.81
CA ALA A 123 -8.17 -3.80 19.67
C ALA A 123 -7.79 -4.31 21.06
N ALA A 124 -8.22 -5.52 21.40
CA ALA A 124 -7.65 -6.22 22.54
C ALA A 124 -6.15 -6.43 22.29
N PRO A 125 -5.32 -6.45 23.36
CA PRO A 125 -3.93 -6.89 23.23
C PRO A 125 -3.89 -8.22 22.47
N CYS A 126 -3.06 -8.26 21.44
CA CYS A 126 -3.04 -9.34 20.49
C CYS A 126 -1.60 -9.82 20.32
N ASP A 127 -1.36 -11.10 20.62
CA ASP A 127 -0.05 -11.77 20.44
C ASP A 127 0.14 -12.16 18.96
N THR A 128 0.17 -11.17 18.07
CA THR A 128 0.25 -11.39 16.62
C THR A 128 1.53 -10.86 16.03
N THR A 129 2.22 -11.74 15.31
CA THR A 129 3.35 -11.39 14.47
C THR A 129 2.98 -11.47 12.99
N HIS A 130 3.35 -10.47 12.18
CA HIS A 130 3.15 -10.44 10.73
C HIS A 130 4.47 -10.19 10.00
N LEU A 131 4.63 -10.81 8.83
CA LEU A 131 5.69 -10.50 7.87
C LEU A 131 5.13 -9.54 6.83
N LEU A 132 5.40 -8.25 7.00
CA LEU A 132 4.90 -7.21 6.09
C LEU A 132 5.88 -7.00 4.93
N PRO A 133 5.41 -6.98 3.67
CA PRO A 133 6.26 -6.74 2.52
C PRO A 133 6.85 -5.32 2.52
N ALA A 134 7.78 -5.08 1.60
CA ALA A 134 8.19 -3.71 1.30
C ALA A 134 6.97 -2.87 0.87
N TYR A 135 6.99 -1.59 1.24
CA TYR A 135 5.93 -0.62 0.92
C TYR A 135 4.55 -0.95 1.50
N ASP A 136 4.48 -1.75 2.58
CA ASP A 136 3.23 -2.02 3.26
C ASP A 136 2.62 -0.74 3.88
N GLN A 137 1.30 -0.60 3.78
CA GLN A 137 0.54 0.57 4.26
C GLN A 137 0.75 0.85 5.74
N TYR A 138 1.09 -0.18 6.54
CA TYR A 138 1.42 0.00 7.95
C TYR A 138 2.54 1.03 8.18
N LEU A 139 3.49 1.14 7.24
CA LEU A 139 4.53 2.17 7.28
C LEU A 139 4.29 3.30 6.29
N ILE A 140 3.83 3.03 5.06
CA ILE A 140 3.70 4.11 4.06
C ILE A 140 2.48 5.02 4.29
N GLY A 141 1.51 4.56 5.09
CA GLY A 141 0.27 5.26 5.45
C GLY A 141 0.45 6.48 6.37
N TYR A 142 1.61 6.61 7.03
CA TYR A 142 1.84 7.64 8.05
C TYR A 142 3.05 8.50 7.71
N LYS A 143 3.01 9.77 8.09
CA LYS A 143 4.18 10.66 8.00
C LYS A 143 5.11 10.40 9.16
N ASP A 144 4.55 10.38 10.38
CA ASP A 144 5.28 10.02 11.60
C ASP A 144 5.03 8.55 11.94
N ARG A 145 6.12 7.78 12.07
CA ARG A 145 6.12 6.33 12.31
C ARG A 145 6.64 5.98 13.70
N SER A 146 6.93 6.97 14.54
CA SER A 146 7.51 6.78 15.87
C SER A 146 6.65 5.93 16.81
N GLY A 147 5.33 5.88 16.59
CA GLY A 147 4.43 5.03 17.36
C GLY A 147 4.58 3.52 17.11
N VAL A 148 5.21 3.14 16.00
CA VAL A 148 5.37 1.72 15.61
C VAL A 148 6.81 1.33 15.31
N LEU A 149 7.73 2.29 15.21
CA LEU A 149 9.12 2.07 14.83
C LEU A 149 10.05 2.91 15.69
N ALA A 150 10.92 2.22 16.44
CA ALA A 150 11.98 2.85 17.21
C ALA A 150 12.93 3.64 16.31
N LYS A 151 13.30 4.86 16.73
CA LYS A 151 14.04 5.83 15.92
C LYS A 151 15.38 5.28 15.44
N GLU A 152 16.08 4.52 16.29
CA GLU A 152 17.35 3.86 15.98
C GLU A 152 17.27 2.79 14.88
N HIS A 153 16.06 2.35 14.51
CA HIS A 153 15.83 1.36 13.47
C HIS A 153 15.27 1.95 12.17
N THR A 154 15.02 3.26 12.14
CA THR A 154 14.49 3.98 10.97
C THR A 154 15.22 3.60 9.68
N SER A 155 16.56 3.70 9.66
CA SER A 155 17.38 3.43 8.48
C SER A 155 17.36 1.97 8.01
N LYS A 156 16.93 1.03 8.86
CA LYS A 156 16.77 -0.39 8.54
C LYS A 156 15.39 -0.71 7.96
N ALA A 157 14.39 0.13 8.24
CA ALA A 157 13.02 -0.02 7.73
C ALA A 157 12.81 0.77 6.42
N PHE A 158 13.37 1.98 6.32
CA PHE A 158 13.28 2.80 5.11
C PHE A 158 14.40 3.84 5.02
N ASN A 159 14.57 4.44 3.85
CA ASN A 159 15.55 5.50 3.62
C ASN A 159 14.91 6.82 3.16
N SER A 160 15.72 7.88 3.06
CA SER A 160 15.31 9.21 2.60
C SER A 160 14.93 9.28 1.12
N HIS A 161 15.20 8.23 0.34
CA HIS A 161 14.84 8.13 -1.07
C HIS A 161 13.49 7.41 -1.27
N GLY A 162 12.75 7.15 -0.19
CA GLY A 162 11.43 6.51 -0.26
C GLY A 162 11.47 5.00 -0.48
N ILE A 163 12.61 4.34 -0.27
CA ILE A 163 12.71 2.87 -0.35
C ILE A 163 12.34 2.27 1.00
N PHE A 164 11.30 1.45 1.02
CA PHE A 164 10.84 0.71 2.21
C PHE A 164 11.27 -0.76 2.14
N GLN A 165 11.68 -1.32 3.27
CA GLN A 165 12.10 -2.71 3.41
C GLN A 165 10.95 -3.59 3.92
N PRO A 166 10.98 -4.91 3.68
CA PRO A 166 10.10 -5.82 4.37
C PRO A 166 10.41 -5.84 5.88
N VAL A 167 9.37 -5.82 6.71
CA VAL A 167 9.47 -5.69 8.16
C VAL A 167 8.67 -6.74 8.90
N ILE A 168 9.10 -7.05 10.13
CA ILE A 168 8.40 -7.94 11.05
C ILE A 168 7.64 -7.06 12.02
N LEU A 169 6.31 -7.16 12.00
CA LEU A 169 5.41 -6.51 12.93
C LEU A 169 5.08 -7.49 14.06
N CYS A 170 5.24 -7.09 15.33
CA CYS A 170 4.86 -7.85 16.51
C CYS A 170 4.08 -6.92 17.44
N ASP A 171 2.83 -7.27 17.74
CA ASP A 171 1.97 -6.57 18.71
C ASP A 171 1.93 -5.04 18.47
N GLY A 172 1.84 -4.65 17.19
CA GLY A 172 1.82 -3.25 16.77
C GLY A 172 3.20 -2.60 16.59
N GLN A 173 4.29 -3.26 16.96
CA GLN A 173 5.65 -2.73 16.89
C GLN A 173 6.49 -3.40 15.81
N ILE A 174 7.29 -2.62 15.09
CA ILE A 174 8.25 -3.16 14.13
C ILE A 174 9.51 -3.61 14.85
N VAL A 175 9.80 -4.91 14.77
CA VAL A 175 10.84 -5.57 15.56
C VAL A 175 11.99 -6.14 14.74
N GLY A 176 11.94 -6.02 13.40
CA GLY A 176 12.98 -6.57 12.54
C GLY A 176 12.70 -6.45 11.05
N ASN A 177 13.63 -6.97 10.25
CA ASN A 177 13.41 -7.23 8.82
C ASN A 177 13.20 -8.72 8.57
N TRP A 178 12.60 -9.02 7.43
CA TRP A 178 12.65 -10.36 6.86
C TRP A 178 13.02 -10.30 5.38
N LYS A 179 13.50 -11.43 4.85
CA LYS A 179 13.82 -11.59 3.44
C LYS A 179 13.41 -12.97 2.97
N ARG A 180 12.77 -13.02 1.81
CA ARG A 180 12.58 -14.26 1.05
C ARG A 180 13.85 -14.57 0.27
N THR A 181 14.37 -15.78 0.42
CA THR A 181 15.41 -16.33 -0.45
C THR A 181 14.87 -17.55 -1.18
N ALA A 182 15.03 -17.56 -2.51
CA ALA A 182 14.65 -18.70 -3.33
C ALA A 182 15.75 -19.77 -3.27
N GLY A 183 15.39 -20.97 -2.82
CA GLY A 183 16.21 -22.18 -2.96
C GLY A 183 15.54 -23.16 -3.92
N ARG A 184 16.28 -24.18 -4.40
CA ARG A 184 15.71 -25.28 -5.20
C ARG A 184 14.59 -25.96 -4.39
N GLY A 185 13.34 -25.75 -4.77
CA GLY A 185 12.17 -26.44 -4.21
C GLY A 185 11.60 -25.90 -2.89
N ASN A 186 12.37 -25.15 -2.08
CA ASN A 186 11.91 -24.62 -0.79
C ASN A 186 12.15 -23.11 -0.68
N VAL A 187 11.12 -22.37 -0.28
CA VAL A 187 11.25 -20.95 0.06
C VAL A 187 11.80 -20.81 1.48
N THR A 188 12.97 -20.18 1.59
CA THR A 188 13.58 -19.86 2.87
C THR A 188 13.22 -18.43 3.27
N ILE A 189 12.84 -18.25 4.53
CA ILE A 189 12.59 -16.94 5.14
C ILE A 189 13.72 -16.67 6.12
N GLN A 190 14.47 -15.60 5.87
CA GLN A 190 15.51 -15.10 6.77
C GLN A 190 14.93 -13.94 7.55
N THR A 191 15.17 -13.91 8.87
CA THR A 191 14.70 -12.87 9.77
C THR A 191 15.87 -12.23 10.50
N THR A 192 15.86 -10.90 10.61
CA THR A 192 16.82 -10.14 11.40
C THR A 192 16.04 -9.34 12.44
N LEU A 193 16.07 -9.78 13.69
CA LEU A 193 15.41 -9.09 14.81
C LEU A 193 16.31 -7.99 15.36
N TRP A 194 15.67 -6.91 15.83
CA TRP A 194 16.34 -5.80 16.53
C TRP A 194 16.01 -5.77 18.03
N VAL A 195 15.26 -6.77 18.48
CA VAL A 195 14.85 -6.97 19.88
C VAL A 195 15.57 -8.18 20.47
N ASN A 196 15.71 -8.20 21.79
CA ASN A 196 16.43 -9.27 22.51
C ASN A 196 15.65 -10.58 22.63
N ALA A 197 14.32 -10.51 22.58
CA ALA A 197 13.44 -11.67 22.69
C ALA A 197 12.80 -12.00 21.34
N VAL A 198 12.81 -13.28 20.96
CA VAL A 198 12.13 -13.74 19.75
C VAL A 198 10.61 -13.67 19.97
N PRO A 199 9.84 -13.03 19.07
CA PRO A 199 8.39 -13.04 19.14
C PRO A 199 7.84 -14.47 19.15
N LYS A 200 6.97 -14.79 20.12
CA LYS A 200 6.38 -16.14 20.28
C LYS A 200 5.66 -16.61 19.01
N ALA A 201 5.00 -15.70 18.29
CA ALA A 201 4.22 -16.01 17.09
C ALA A 201 5.02 -15.91 15.77
N LEU A 202 6.34 -15.76 15.81
CA LEU A 202 7.16 -15.61 14.59
C LEU A 202 7.09 -16.85 13.68
N ASP A 203 7.22 -18.05 14.23
CA ASP A 203 7.15 -19.28 13.44
C ASP A 203 5.78 -19.47 12.78
N ALA A 204 4.71 -19.11 13.49
CA ALA A 204 3.36 -19.10 12.95
C ALA A 204 3.21 -18.08 11.81
N ALA A 205 3.82 -16.89 11.93
CA ALA A 205 3.83 -15.88 10.86
C ALA A 205 4.56 -16.38 9.61
N ILE A 206 5.72 -17.03 9.79
CA ILE A 206 6.48 -17.66 8.70
C ILE A 206 5.66 -18.77 8.03
N ALA A 207 4.98 -19.61 8.82
CA ALA A 207 4.12 -20.66 8.30
C ALA A 207 2.94 -20.11 7.49
N ARG A 208 2.27 -19.05 7.98
CA ARG A 208 1.20 -18.36 7.23
C ARG A 208 1.71 -17.78 5.91
N TYR A 209 2.89 -17.14 5.92
CA TYR A 209 3.48 -16.63 4.69
C TYR A 209 3.82 -17.75 3.70
N ARG A 210 4.39 -18.87 4.18
CA ARG A 210 4.66 -20.06 3.35
C ARG A 210 3.39 -20.64 2.74
N SER A 211 2.30 -20.70 3.51
CA SER A 211 1.00 -21.14 3.00
C SER A 211 0.46 -20.17 1.95
N PHE A 212 0.57 -18.86 2.15
CA PHE A 212 0.15 -17.85 1.18
C PHE A 212 0.90 -17.99 -0.16
N ILE A 213 2.23 -18.17 -0.15
CA ILE A 213 3.01 -18.30 -1.38
C ILE A 213 2.98 -19.71 -2.00
N GLY A 214 2.62 -20.73 -1.22
CA GLY A 214 2.48 -22.13 -1.66
C GLY A 214 1.03 -22.54 -1.94
N GLY A 215 0.08 -21.63 -1.70
CA GLY A 215 -1.35 -21.84 -1.80
C GLY A 215 -1.93 -21.39 -3.14
N THR A 216 -1.43 -21.99 -4.23
CA THR A 216 -2.19 -22.40 -5.44
C THR A 216 -1.28 -23.30 -6.28
N LYS A 217 -1.01 -24.53 -5.80
CA LYS A 217 -1.19 -25.63 -6.76
C LYS A 217 -2.68 -25.90 -6.76
N SER A 218 -3.39 -25.30 -7.72
CA SER A 218 -4.68 -25.81 -8.12
C SER A 218 -4.45 -27.24 -8.60
N GLU A 219 -4.75 -28.21 -7.75
CA GLU A 219 -5.11 -29.57 -8.19
C GLU A 219 -6.37 -29.43 -9.03
N ASN A 220 -6.18 -29.11 -10.32
CA ASN A 220 -7.09 -29.28 -11.47
C ASN A 220 -6.62 -28.38 -12.63
N SER A 221 -5.47 -28.70 -13.21
CA SER A 221 -5.29 -28.58 -14.66
C SER A 221 -4.70 -29.90 -15.14
N PRO A 222 -5.54 -30.81 -15.65
CA PRO A 222 -5.05 -31.85 -16.54
C PRO A 222 -4.58 -31.17 -17.83
N GLU A 223 -3.45 -31.65 -18.35
CA GLU A 223 -2.97 -31.47 -19.73
C GLU A 223 -2.40 -30.10 -20.11
N ALA A 224 -1.08 -30.06 -20.30
CA ALA A 224 -0.53 -29.92 -21.65
C ALA A 224 0.89 -30.49 -21.69
N LEU A 225 1.08 -31.42 -22.63
CA LEU A 225 2.33 -31.92 -23.18
C LEU A 225 3.29 -30.80 -23.58
#